data_AF-W2EZ51-F1
#
_entry.id   AF-W2EZ51-F1
#
_cell.length_a   1.000
_cell.length_b   1.000
_cell.length_c   1.000
_cell.angle_alpha   90.00
_cell.angle_beta   90.00
_cell.angle_gamma   90.00
#
_symmetry.space_group_name_H-M   'P 1'
#
loop_
_entity.id
_entity.type
_entity.pdbx_description
1 polymer ?
#
loop_
_entity_poly.entity_id
_entity_poly.type
_entity_poly.pdbx_seq_one_letter_code
_entity_poly.pdbx_strand_id
1 'polypeptide(L)'
;MSATPGLTKDAGWELGVRRTVPVPLDAVWDYLLGDGLALWLGAAELGTRKGDAYVTGQGVRGELRSRTERVRVRLTWRPPDSTHDSTLQITVSPAATGTTIGIHQERLASAFERELMLAHWREVAERIAVALSPG
;
A
#
# COMPACT_ATOMS: atom_id res chain seq x y z
N MET A 1 4.50 -29.78 -9.56
CA MET A 1 3.56 -28.68 -9.89
C MET A 1 4.21 -27.40 -9.41
N SER A 2 4.85 -26.66 -10.30
CA SER A 2 5.58 -25.44 -9.94
C SER A 2 4.56 -24.36 -9.55
N ALA A 3 4.60 -23.91 -8.30
CA ALA A 3 3.80 -22.78 -7.83
C ALA A 3 4.13 -21.56 -8.70
N THR A 4 3.12 -20.97 -9.34
CA THR A 4 3.32 -19.71 -10.04
C THR A 4 3.56 -18.63 -8.97
N PRO A 5 4.72 -17.94 -8.96
CA PRO A 5 4.98 -16.91 -7.96
C PRO A 5 3.87 -15.86 -7.98
N GLY A 6 3.20 -15.66 -6.85
CA GLY A 6 2.13 -14.68 -6.71
C GLY A 6 0.70 -15.19 -6.96
N LEU A 7 0.46 -16.51 -7.02
CA LEU A 7 -0.89 -17.09 -6.91
C LEU A 7 -0.97 -17.98 -5.68
N THR A 8 -1.76 -17.58 -4.67
CA THR A 8 -2.02 -18.38 -3.48
C THR A 8 -3.48 -18.83 -3.42
N LYS A 9 -3.73 -19.99 -2.81
CA LYS A 9 -5.06 -20.61 -2.75
C LYS A 9 -6.13 -19.71 -2.10
N ASP A 10 -5.72 -18.86 -1.15
CA ASP A 10 -6.63 -18.06 -0.33
C ASP A 10 -6.58 -16.55 -0.64
N ALA A 11 -5.48 -16.04 -1.22
CA ALA A 11 -5.31 -14.62 -1.52
C ALA A 11 -5.49 -14.28 -3.00
N GLY A 12 -5.55 -15.27 -3.90
CA GLY A 12 -5.59 -15.02 -5.34
C GLY A 12 -4.24 -14.49 -5.85
N TRP A 13 -4.27 -13.57 -6.82
CA TRP A 13 -3.05 -12.92 -7.28
C TRP A 13 -2.57 -11.87 -6.28
N GLU A 14 -1.28 -11.90 -5.95
CA GLU A 14 -0.66 -11.04 -4.94
C GLU A 14 0.73 -10.52 -5.32
N LEU A 15 1.12 -9.40 -4.72
CA LEU A 15 2.44 -8.79 -4.85
C LEU A 15 2.89 -8.13 -3.56
N GLY A 16 4.21 -8.01 -3.39
CA GLY A 16 4.81 -7.24 -2.32
C GLY A 16 5.99 -6.40 -2.82
N VAL A 17 6.06 -5.16 -2.37
CA VAL A 17 7.19 -4.25 -2.55
C VAL A 17 7.70 -3.84 -1.16
N ARG A 18 9.01 -3.79 -0.99
CA ARG A 18 9.65 -3.32 0.24
C ARG A 18 10.70 -2.28 -0.09
N ARG A 19 10.78 -1.23 0.74
CA ARG A 19 11.82 -0.22 0.66
C ARG A 19 12.23 0.22 2.06
N THR A 20 13.53 0.26 2.32
CA THR A 20 14.07 0.75 3.60
C THR A 20 14.56 2.18 3.43
N VAL A 21 14.24 3.03 4.40
CA VAL A 21 14.62 4.45 4.44
C VAL A 21 15.37 4.75 5.75
N PRO A 22 16.34 5.68 5.76
CA PRO A 22 17.12 6.02 6.95
C PRO A 22 16.39 7.01 7.88
N VAL A 23 15.10 6.77 8.12
CA VAL A 23 14.21 7.64 8.90
C VAL A 23 13.61 6.85 10.07
N PRO A 24 13.46 7.46 11.27
CA PRO A 24 12.80 6.83 12.40
C PRO A 24 11.36 6.40 12.08
N LEU A 25 10.93 5.30 12.67
CA LEU A 25 9.64 4.66 12.37
C LEU A 25 8.45 5.61 12.53
N ASP A 26 8.44 6.37 13.63
CA ASP A 26 7.37 7.32 13.93
C ASP A 26 7.22 8.38 12.83
N ALA A 27 8.33 8.95 12.37
CA ALA A 27 8.33 9.93 11.30
C ALA A 27 7.88 9.33 9.95
N VAL A 28 8.25 8.07 9.67
CA VAL A 28 7.75 7.37 8.47
C VAL A 28 6.24 7.13 8.56
N TRP A 29 5.75 6.70 9.72
CA TRP A 29 4.32 6.45 9.93
C TRP A 29 3.50 7.73 9.80
N ASP A 30 3.93 8.81 10.46
CA ASP A 30 3.27 10.11 10.42
C ASP A 30 3.27 10.69 9.00
N TYR A 31 4.38 10.55 8.27
CA TYR A 31 4.43 10.93 6.85
C TYR A 31 3.45 10.13 5.99
N LEU A 32 3.44 8.79 6.10
CA LEU A 32 2.60 7.92 5.26
C LEU A 32 1.11 8.21 5.41
N LEU A 33 0.66 8.62 6.60
CA LEU A 33 -0.74 8.92 6.88
C LEU A 33 -1.06 10.43 6.93
N GLY A 34 -0.05 11.28 6.79
CA GLY A 34 -0.15 12.73 6.64
C GLY A 34 0.23 13.16 5.23
N ASP A 35 1.31 13.94 5.10
CA ASP A 35 1.74 14.56 3.84
C ASP A 35 1.98 13.57 2.68
N GLY A 36 2.41 12.36 3.02
CA GLY A 36 2.66 11.29 2.06
C GLY A 36 1.40 10.55 1.60
N LEU A 37 0.23 10.77 2.21
CA LEU A 37 -0.99 10.01 1.90
C LEU A 37 -1.36 10.12 0.42
N ALA A 38 -1.37 11.34 -0.11
CA ALA A 38 -1.72 11.59 -1.51
C ALA A 38 -0.73 10.97 -2.50
N LEU A 39 0.51 10.69 -2.09
CA LEU A 39 1.54 10.10 -2.93
C LEU A 39 1.21 8.65 -3.27
N TRP A 40 0.68 7.86 -2.32
CA TRP A 40 0.42 6.44 -2.52
C TRP A 40 -1.07 6.09 -2.66
N LEU A 41 -1.97 6.83 -1.99
CA LEU A 41 -3.41 6.62 -2.09
C LEU A 41 -4.02 7.45 -3.24
N GLY A 42 -3.38 8.56 -3.61
CA GLY A 42 -3.98 9.61 -4.43
C GLY A 42 -4.74 10.63 -3.57
N ALA A 43 -5.22 11.70 -4.19
CA ALA A 43 -5.96 12.77 -3.51
C ALA A 43 -7.26 12.22 -2.90
N ALA A 44 -7.25 11.91 -1.61
CA ALA A 44 -8.36 11.35 -0.84
C ALA A 44 -8.20 11.71 0.63
N GLU A 45 -9.30 11.70 1.37
CA GLU A 45 -9.28 11.67 2.82
C GLU A 45 -9.41 10.23 3.32
N LEU A 46 -8.52 9.81 4.20
CA LEU A 46 -8.60 8.51 4.86
C LEU A 46 -9.06 8.70 6.30
N GLY A 47 -10.23 8.17 6.64
CA GLY A 47 -10.73 8.15 8.01
C GLY A 47 -9.84 7.33 8.96
N THR A 48 -10.19 7.33 10.25
CA THR A 48 -9.42 6.63 11.29
C THR A 48 -10.14 5.40 11.83
N ARG A 49 -11.43 5.24 11.53
CA ARG A 49 -12.26 4.15 12.03
C ARG A 49 -12.42 3.07 10.98
N LYS A 50 -12.48 1.83 11.44
CA LYS A 50 -12.83 0.70 10.59
C LYS A 50 -14.20 0.95 9.93
N GLY A 51 -14.25 0.81 8.61
CA GLY A 51 -15.43 1.06 7.78
C GLY A 51 -15.51 2.48 7.20
N ASP A 52 -14.62 3.40 7.59
CA ASP A 52 -14.58 4.71 6.94
C ASP A 52 -14.20 4.53 5.45
N ALA A 53 -15.08 5.00 4.57
CA ALA A 53 -14.91 4.90 3.12
C ALA A 53 -14.02 6.05 2.60
N TYR A 54 -13.34 5.81 1.48
CA TYR A 54 -12.59 6.82 0.75
C TYR A 54 -12.84 6.72 -0.75
N VAL A 55 -12.71 7.85 -1.43
CA VAL A 55 -12.69 7.96 -2.89
C VAL A 55 -11.55 8.89 -3.27
N THR A 56 -10.71 8.45 -4.20
CA THR A 56 -9.58 9.26 -4.69
C THR A 56 -10.04 10.16 -5.83
N GLY A 57 -9.29 11.23 -6.11
CA GLY A 57 -9.52 12.10 -7.26
C GLY A 57 -9.45 11.39 -8.62
N GLN A 58 -8.86 10.19 -8.67
CA GLN A 58 -8.82 9.32 -9.86
C GLN A 58 -9.92 8.24 -9.82
N GLY A 59 -10.86 8.32 -8.88
CA GLY A 59 -12.02 7.46 -8.77
C GLY A 59 -11.77 6.08 -8.15
N VAL A 60 -10.58 5.80 -7.62
CA VAL A 60 -10.34 4.59 -6.82
C VAL A 60 -11.16 4.69 -5.55
N ARG A 61 -11.85 3.62 -5.17
CA ARG A 61 -12.72 3.57 -4.00
C ARG A 61 -12.30 2.45 -3.05
N GLY A 62 -12.59 2.62 -1.77
CA GLY A 62 -12.39 1.58 -0.78
C GLY A 62 -12.81 1.99 0.62
N GLU A 63 -12.45 1.15 1.58
CA GLU A 63 -12.73 1.33 3.01
C GLU A 63 -11.49 1.03 3.84
N LEU A 64 -11.34 1.74 4.95
CA LEU A 64 -10.39 1.37 6.00
C LEU A 64 -10.85 0.07 6.70
N ARG A 65 -10.06 -1.00 6.61
CA ARG A 65 -10.38 -2.30 7.22
C ARG A 65 -9.77 -2.47 8.60
N SER A 66 -8.58 -1.92 8.81
CA SER A 66 -7.90 -1.89 10.11
C SER A 66 -6.74 -0.90 10.07
N ARG A 67 -6.48 -0.25 11.21
CA ARG A 67 -5.31 0.58 11.45
C ARG A 67 -4.70 0.17 12.79
N THR A 68 -3.41 -0.13 12.79
CA THR A 68 -2.60 -0.36 13.98
C THR A 68 -1.46 0.63 13.92
N GLU A 69 -1.50 1.64 14.80
CA GLU A 69 -0.51 2.72 14.83
C GLU A 69 0.91 2.17 14.78
N ARG A 70 1.76 2.79 13.96
CA ARG A 70 3.18 2.44 13.82
C ARG A 70 3.45 0.99 13.40
N VAL A 71 2.45 0.32 12.80
CA VAL A 71 2.58 -1.07 12.35
C VAL A 71 1.99 -1.25 10.96
N ARG A 72 0.69 -0.98 10.79
CA ARG A 72 -0.02 -1.33 9.55
C ARG A 72 -1.32 -0.58 9.36
N VAL A 73 -1.60 -0.20 8.11
CA VAL A 73 -2.93 0.15 7.63
C VAL A 73 -3.37 -0.85 6.55
N ARG A 74 -4.64 -1.26 6.57
CA ARG A 74 -5.24 -2.17 5.57
C ARG A 74 -6.50 -1.54 4.99
N LEU A 75 -6.56 -1.48 3.67
CA LEU A 75 -7.67 -0.92 2.90
C LEU A 75 -8.25 -1.97 1.94
N THR A 76 -9.52 -1.85 1.58
CA THR A 76 -9.98 -2.34 0.27
C THR A 76 -9.56 -1.35 -0.80
N TRP A 77 -9.36 -1.82 -2.02
CA TRP A 77 -8.95 -1.01 -3.17
C TRP A 77 -9.65 -1.49 -4.44
N ARG A 78 -10.44 -0.59 -5.02
CA ARG A 78 -11.20 -0.83 -6.25
C ARG A 78 -10.97 0.32 -7.24
N PRO A 79 -10.27 0.06 -8.36
CA PRO A 79 -10.21 1.01 -9.48
C PRO A 79 -11.60 1.33 -10.05
N PRO A 80 -11.80 2.47 -10.72
CA PRO A 80 -13.11 2.91 -11.24
C PRO A 80 -13.85 1.85 -12.06
N ASP A 81 -13.11 1.15 -12.94
CA ASP A 81 -13.67 0.18 -13.88
C ASP A 81 -13.68 -1.26 -13.34
N SER A 82 -13.29 -1.46 -12.07
CA SER A 82 -13.23 -2.78 -11.45
C SER A 82 -14.54 -3.17 -10.78
N THR A 83 -14.93 -4.43 -10.92
CA THR A 83 -16.05 -5.04 -10.19
C THR A 83 -15.63 -5.75 -8.91
N HIS A 84 -14.32 -5.92 -8.66
CA HIS A 84 -13.77 -6.62 -7.50
C HIS A 84 -12.90 -5.72 -6.63
N ASP A 85 -12.93 -5.99 -5.32
CA ASP A 85 -12.00 -5.38 -4.36
C ASP A 85 -10.73 -6.21 -4.27
N SER A 86 -9.60 -5.53 -4.43
CA SER A 86 -8.33 -6.01 -3.91
C SER A 86 -8.15 -5.56 -2.45
N THR A 87 -7.20 -6.14 -1.75
CA THR A 87 -6.78 -5.67 -0.42
C THR A 87 -5.40 -5.05 -0.52
N LEU A 88 -5.26 -3.81 -0.09
CA LEU A 88 -3.99 -3.10 0.02
C LEU A 88 -3.56 -3.02 1.49
N GLN A 89 -2.28 -3.23 1.75
CA GLN A 89 -1.65 -3.10 3.06
C GLN A 89 -0.38 -2.26 2.96
N ILE A 90 -0.29 -1.24 3.81
CA ILE A 90 0.95 -0.50 4.04
C ILE A 90 1.44 -0.83 5.44
N THR A 91 2.69 -1.27 5.56
CA THR A 91 3.32 -1.66 6.82
C THR A 91 4.61 -0.88 7.05
N VAL A 92 4.92 -0.63 8.32
CA VAL A 92 6.24 -0.14 8.74
C VAL A 92 6.85 -1.10 9.76
N SER A 93 8.17 -1.28 9.71
CA SER A 93 8.90 -2.09 10.68
C SER A 93 10.31 -1.55 10.90
N PRO A 94 10.89 -1.67 12.11
CA PRO A 94 12.29 -1.31 12.34
C PRO A 94 13.25 -2.04 11.40
N ALA A 95 14.34 -1.38 11.02
CA ALA A 95 15.44 -1.91 10.24
C ALA A 95 16.78 -1.43 10.81
N ALA A 96 17.87 -2.10 10.44
CA ALA A 96 19.22 -1.78 10.96
C ALA A 96 19.61 -0.31 10.75
N THR A 97 19.19 0.29 9.64
CA THR A 97 19.53 1.67 9.26
C THR A 97 18.34 2.63 9.30
N GLY A 98 17.18 2.23 9.84
CA GLY A 98 15.98 3.06 9.89
C GLY A 98 14.69 2.25 9.88
N THR A 99 13.85 2.43 8.87
CA THR A 99 12.51 1.82 8.80
C THR A 99 12.28 1.18 7.44
N THR A 100 11.75 -0.05 7.44
CA THR A 100 11.26 -0.71 6.23
C THR A 100 9.79 -0.41 6.04
N ILE A 101 9.45 0.08 4.86
CA ILE A 101 8.09 0.27 4.37
C ILE A 101 7.75 -0.94 3.49
N GLY A 102 6.63 -1.59 3.78
CA GLY A 102 6.08 -2.67 2.98
C GLY A 102 4.77 -2.26 2.34
N ILE A 103 4.61 -2.54 1.05
CA ILE A 103 3.38 -2.39 0.30
C ILE A 103 3.00 -3.78 -0.18
N HIS A 104 1.85 -4.28 0.24
CA HIS A 104 1.35 -5.58 -0.17
C HIS A 104 -0.07 -5.44 -0.73
N GLN A 105 -0.32 -6.08 -1.87
CA GLN A 105 -1.65 -6.14 -2.46
C GLN A 105 -2.00 -7.57 -2.84
N GLU A 106 -3.18 -8.00 -2.43
CA GLU A 106 -3.74 -9.34 -2.68
C GLU A 106 -5.15 -9.23 -3.27
N ARG A 107 -5.70 -10.37 -3.71
CA ARG A 107 -7.00 -10.48 -4.38
C ARG A 107 -7.08 -9.71 -5.69
N LEU A 108 -5.97 -9.67 -6.40
CA LEU A 108 -5.92 -9.17 -7.77
C LEU A 108 -6.59 -10.19 -8.69
N ALA A 109 -7.28 -9.72 -9.72
CA ALA A 109 -8.06 -10.57 -10.62
C ALA A 109 -7.21 -11.36 -11.60
N SER A 110 -5.97 -10.93 -11.87
CA SER A 110 -5.12 -11.59 -12.86
C SER A 110 -3.62 -11.36 -12.66
N ALA A 111 -2.82 -12.20 -13.32
CA ALA A 111 -1.38 -12.00 -13.44
C ALA A 111 -1.03 -10.65 -14.10
N PHE A 112 -1.82 -10.23 -15.10
CA PHE A 112 -1.64 -8.96 -15.79
C PHE A 112 -1.87 -7.77 -14.85
N GLU A 113 -2.96 -7.78 -14.08
CA GLU A 113 -3.22 -6.75 -13.07
C GLU A 113 -2.12 -6.71 -12.01
N ARG A 114 -1.62 -7.88 -11.59
CA ARG A 114 -0.47 -7.98 -10.69
C ARG A 114 0.79 -7.33 -11.26
N GLU A 115 1.12 -7.54 -12.53
CA GLU A 115 2.29 -6.92 -13.15
C GLU A 115 2.16 -5.39 -13.21
N LEU A 116 0.98 -4.88 -13.58
CA LEU A 116 0.68 -3.43 -13.58
C LEU A 116 0.82 -2.83 -12.18
N MET A 117 0.21 -3.46 -11.18
CA MET A 117 0.28 -2.98 -9.80
C MET A 117 1.69 -3.12 -9.21
N LEU A 118 2.46 -4.15 -9.60
CA LEU A 118 3.83 -4.31 -9.14
C LEU A 118 4.73 -3.17 -9.66
N ALA A 119 4.56 -2.77 -10.92
CA ALA A 119 5.26 -1.63 -11.48
C ALA A 119 4.86 -0.32 -10.76
N HIS A 120 3.56 -0.10 -10.59
CA HIS A 120 3.02 1.06 -9.88
C HIS A 120 3.58 1.17 -8.44
N TRP A 121 3.50 0.10 -7.66
CA TRP A 121 3.94 0.13 -6.26
C TRP A 121 5.46 0.23 -6.10
N ARG A 122 6.25 -0.25 -7.07
CA ARG A 122 7.70 0.00 -7.10
C ARG A 122 8.01 1.47 -7.28
N GLU A 123 7.33 2.14 -8.20
CA GLU A 123 7.49 3.57 -8.44
C GLU A 123 7.06 4.38 -7.21
N VAL A 124 5.90 4.07 -6.64
CA VAL A 124 5.41 4.71 -5.41
C VAL A 124 6.39 4.53 -4.25
N ALA A 125 6.90 3.31 -4.03
CA ALA A 125 7.86 3.05 -2.97
C ALA A 125 9.16 3.85 -3.13
N GLU A 126 9.64 4.03 -4.37
CA GLU A 126 10.82 4.88 -4.63
C GLU A 126 10.50 6.35 -4.38
N ARG A 127 9.35 6.86 -4.84
CA ARG A 127 8.93 8.24 -4.58
C ARG A 127 8.77 8.54 -3.10
N ILE A 128 8.23 7.60 -2.31
CA ILE A 128 8.19 7.70 -0.85
C ILE A 128 9.61 7.79 -0.28
N ALA A 129 10.52 6.94 -0.75
CA ALA A 129 11.90 6.95 -0.25
C ALA A 129 12.63 8.25 -0.57
N VAL A 130 12.43 8.81 -1.77
CA VAL A 130 12.98 10.11 -2.15
C VAL A 130 12.42 11.22 -1.26
N ALA A 131 11.11 11.25 -1.04
CA ALA A 131 10.47 12.27 -0.20
C ALA A 131 10.90 12.19 1.29
N LEU A 132 11.26 11.00 1.76
CA LEU A 132 11.77 10.76 3.12
C LEU A 132 13.30 10.89 3.23
N SER A 133 14.02 11.04 2.13
CA SER A 133 15.46 11.22 2.18
C SER A 133 15.78 12.64 2.64
N PRO A 134 16.72 12.84 3.59
CA PRO A 134 17.20 14.17 3.91
C PRO A 134 17.84 14.78 2.65
N GLY A 135 17.44 16.02 2.34
CA GLY A 135 18.08 16.83 1.29
C GLY A 135 19.47 17.30 1.69
#